data_AF-A0A5Q0QEH1-F1
#
_entry.id   AF-A0A5Q0QEH1-F1
#
_cell.length_a   1.000
_cell.length_b   1.000
_cell.length_c   1.000
_cell.angle_alpha   90.00
_cell.angle_beta   90.00
_cell.angle_gamma   90.00
#
_symmetry.space_group_name_H-M   'P 1'
#
loop_
_entity.id
_entity.type
_entity.pdbx_description
1 polymer ?
#
loop_
_entity_poly.entity_id
_entity_poly.type
_entity_poly.pdbx_seq_one_letter_code
_entity_poly.pdbx_strand_id
1 'polypeptide(L)'
;MKHSFWKHVFLPFILLSFSILFALGLFYAVFARSGNANWPFWAMWLVPLLFTIIGIWFLCDRLFKSQYLGSPWFNFITPAVFCLFLSLGMISVFMFIPLSKSIRYNLAKVTRLESVNNIKPYQSIDFLELDDWHVDRMRVMPFSYFEFAGGSRIGQVELNTLFVVPLFSKKDPYLTTAKAWMGFKYTDYVSLMDVIRGNEEDAEEHLRRSYSHFQKRDIGDFAYLEALPKNKVRGMFQQLAAAHTFYTSAYDNVFIGQEVERDVLSMYYLKFSVFLYLIVALPIALIASGILLWIHKRNEPLTKL
;
A
#
# COMPACT_ATOMS: atom_id res chain seq x y z
N MET A 1 2.02 -18.87 -37.99
CA MET A 1 2.67 -18.06 -36.92
C MET A 1 1.71 -17.58 -35.82
N LYS A 2 0.52 -17.01 -36.12
CA LYS A 2 -0.42 -16.50 -35.08
C LYS A 2 -0.90 -17.55 -34.06
N HIS A 3 -1.24 -18.77 -34.47
CA HIS A 3 -1.77 -19.78 -33.53
C HIS A 3 -0.76 -20.36 -32.52
N SER A 4 0.54 -20.24 -32.76
CA SER A 4 1.57 -20.80 -31.87
C SER A 4 1.87 -19.89 -30.68
N PHE A 5 1.94 -18.57 -30.88
CA PHE A 5 2.27 -17.63 -29.80
C PHE A 5 1.21 -17.61 -28.68
N TRP A 6 -0.07 -17.57 -29.06
CA TRP A 6 -1.18 -17.52 -28.09
C TRP A 6 -1.24 -18.76 -27.19
N LYS A 7 -1.03 -19.95 -27.75
CA LYS A 7 -1.08 -21.21 -26.99
C LYS A 7 0.17 -21.48 -26.18
N HIS A 8 1.35 -21.12 -26.68
CA HIS A 8 2.63 -21.56 -26.10
C HIS A 8 3.37 -20.48 -25.29
N VAL A 9 2.94 -19.21 -25.38
CA VAL A 9 3.55 -18.11 -24.60
C VAL A 9 2.50 -17.39 -23.77
N PHE A 10 1.45 -16.87 -24.41
CA PHE A 10 0.44 -16.04 -23.75
C PHE A 10 -0.31 -16.78 -22.64
N LEU A 11 -0.89 -17.95 -22.95
CA LEU A 11 -1.65 -18.71 -21.97
C LEU A 11 -0.78 -19.20 -20.79
N PRO A 12 0.41 -19.82 -21.01
CA PRO A 12 1.34 -20.16 -19.94
C PRO A 12 1.75 -18.96 -19.08
N PHE A 13 2.01 -17.80 -19.70
CA PHE A 13 2.39 -16.58 -18.99
C PHE A 13 1.29 -16.10 -18.03
N ILE A 14 0.05 -16.02 -18.51
CA ILE A 14 -1.10 -15.60 -17.69
C ILE A 14 -1.35 -16.59 -16.55
N LEU A 15 -1.27 -17.89 -16.83
CA LEU A 15 -1.45 -18.92 -15.81
C LEU A 15 -0.35 -18.84 -14.76
N LEU A 16 0.90 -18.60 -15.17
CA LEU A 16 2.02 -18.45 -14.27
C LEU A 16 1.88 -17.19 -13.40
N SER A 17 1.60 -16.03 -13.99
CA SER A 17 1.40 -14.78 -13.24
C SER A 17 0.22 -14.88 -12.28
N PHE A 18 -0.89 -15.47 -12.71
CA PHE A 18 -2.04 -15.69 -11.84
C PHE A 18 -1.69 -16.64 -10.68
N SER A 19 -0.98 -17.74 -10.95
CA SER A 19 -0.57 -18.70 -9.92
C SER A 19 0.35 -18.06 -8.88
N ILE A 20 1.30 -17.24 -9.32
CA ILE A 20 2.21 -16.48 -8.43
C ILE A 20 1.40 -15.52 -7.55
N LEU A 21 0.53 -14.70 -8.15
CA LEU A 21 -0.30 -13.75 -7.41
C LEU A 21 -1.26 -14.45 -6.44
N PHE A 22 -1.82 -15.59 -6.84
CA PHE A 22 -2.71 -16.38 -6.01
C PHE A 22 -1.96 -16.97 -4.80
N ALA A 23 -0.80 -17.59 -5.02
CA ALA A 23 0.03 -18.13 -3.94
C ALA A 23 0.51 -17.03 -2.98
N LEU A 24 0.92 -15.88 -3.53
CA LEU A 24 1.33 -14.71 -2.76
C LEU A 24 0.15 -14.13 -1.94
N GLY A 25 -1.04 -14.09 -2.52
CA GLY A 25 -2.26 -13.68 -1.83
C GLY A 25 -2.63 -14.62 -0.68
N LEU A 26 -2.56 -15.94 -0.90
CA LEU A 26 -2.77 -16.92 0.16
C LEU A 26 -1.74 -16.80 1.28
N PHE A 27 -0.47 -16.61 0.93
CA PHE A 27 0.60 -16.39 1.90
C PHE A 27 0.31 -15.16 2.76
N TYR A 28 0.01 -14.01 2.13
CA TYR A 28 -0.31 -12.79 2.86
C TYR A 28 -1.60 -12.91 3.70
N ALA A 29 -2.61 -13.66 3.23
CA ALA A 29 -3.84 -13.92 3.97
C ALA A 29 -3.59 -14.60 5.32
N VAL A 30 -2.61 -15.51 5.40
CA VAL A 30 -2.21 -16.16 6.66
C VAL A 30 -1.66 -15.11 7.65
N PHE A 31 -0.80 -14.21 7.19
CA PHE A 31 -0.24 -13.14 8.02
C PHE A 31 -1.26 -12.09 8.45
N ALA A 32 -2.20 -11.75 7.55
CA ALA A 32 -3.28 -10.83 7.88
C ALA A 32 -4.13 -11.40 9.03
N ARG A 33 -4.46 -12.70 8.98
CA ARG A 33 -5.20 -13.36 10.06
C ARG A 33 -4.43 -13.45 11.38
N SER A 34 -3.11 -13.54 11.34
CA SER A 34 -2.28 -13.58 12.56
C SER A 34 -2.11 -12.22 13.24
N GLY A 35 -2.70 -11.14 12.71
CA GLY A 35 -2.63 -9.79 13.30
C GLY A 35 -1.32 -9.04 13.02
N ASN A 36 -0.62 -9.40 11.94
CA ASN A 36 0.60 -8.73 11.49
C ASN A 36 0.45 -8.32 10.02
N ALA A 37 -0.66 -7.67 9.68
CA ALA A 37 -0.97 -7.28 8.30
C ALA A 37 -0.13 -6.08 7.83
N ASN A 38 0.42 -5.29 8.75
CA ASN A 38 1.22 -4.10 8.48
C ASN A 38 2.68 -4.42 8.15
N TRP A 39 2.91 -5.00 6.98
CA TRP A 39 4.25 -5.31 6.50
C TRP A 39 5.09 -4.05 6.22
N PRO A 40 6.40 -4.09 6.50
CA PRO A 40 7.30 -2.99 6.18
C PRO A 40 7.45 -2.84 4.66
N PHE A 41 7.83 -1.65 4.21
CA PHE A 41 7.95 -1.33 2.78
C PHE A 41 8.84 -2.31 2.02
N TRP A 42 10.00 -2.71 2.56
CA TRP A 42 10.89 -3.66 1.90
C TRP A 42 10.23 -5.02 1.63
N ALA A 43 9.37 -5.49 2.53
CA ALA A 43 8.72 -6.80 2.40
C ALA A 43 7.68 -6.78 1.27
N MET A 44 7.04 -5.63 1.06
CA MET A 44 6.11 -5.41 -0.05
C MET A 44 6.79 -5.50 -1.43
N TRP A 45 8.11 -5.39 -1.51
CA TRP A 45 8.89 -5.50 -2.76
C TRP A 45 9.61 -6.84 -2.87
N LEU A 46 10.31 -7.27 -1.81
CA LEU A 46 11.14 -8.47 -1.85
C LEU A 46 10.31 -9.76 -1.88
N VAL A 47 9.23 -9.85 -1.11
CA VAL A 47 8.43 -11.08 -1.04
C VAL A 47 7.76 -11.42 -2.38
N PRO A 48 7.11 -10.48 -3.11
CA PRO A 48 6.57 -10.78 -4.43
C PRO A 48 7.63 -11.23 -5.44
N LEU A 49 8.84 -10.65 -5.38
CA LEU A 49 9.96 -11.06 -6.24
C LEU A 49 10.42 -12.49 -5.93
N LEU A 50 10.55 -12.84 -4.65
CA LEU A 50 10.89 -14.20 -4.23
C LEU A 50 9.84 -15.22 -4.70
N PHE A 51 8.55 -14.92 -4.53
CA PHE A 51 7.47 -15.76 -5.03
C PHE A 51 7.50 -15.89 -6.56
N THR A 52 7.91 -14.85 -7.27
CA THR A 52 8.09 -14.91 -8.73
C THR A 52 9.23 -15.85 -9.10
N ILE A 53 10.39 -15.73 -8.46
CA ILE A 53 11.56 -16.61 -8.71
C ILE A 53 11.18 -18.07 -8.43
N ILE A 54 10.56 -18.35 -7.28
CA ILE A 54 10.10 -19.69 -6.89
C ILE A 54 9.05 -20.22 -7.89
N GLY A 55 8.08 -19.37 -8.27
CA GLY A 55 7.05 -19.73 -9.22
C GLY A 55 7.61 -20.08 -10.59
N ILE A 56 8.56 -19.28 -11.10
CA ILE A 56 9.29 -19.59 -12.34
C ILE A 56 10.04 -20.92 -12.18
N TRP A 57 10.78 -21.12 -11.08
CA TRP A 57 11.55 -22.35 -10.84
C TRP A 57 10.68 -23.62 -10.85
N PHE A 58 9.50 -23.60 -10.22
CA PHE A 58 8.63 -24.78 -10.13
C PHE A 58 7.69 -24.99 -11.32
N LEU A 59 7.20 -23.92 -11.94
CA LEU A 59 6.10 -23.99 -12.90
C LEU A 59 6.53 -23.73 -14.35
N CYS A 60 7.71 -23.16 -14.59
CA CYS A 60 8.17 -22.85 -15.95
C CYS A 60 8.26 -24.12 -16.80
N ASP A 61 8.94 -25.17 -16.31
CA ASP A 61 9.10 -26.42 -17.04
C ASP A 61 7.76 -27.13 -17.32
N ARG A 62 6.78 -26.99 -16.43
CA ARG A 62 5.46 -27.60 -16.58
C ARG A 62 4.57 -26.84 -17.57
N LEU A 63 4.62 -25.51 -17.55
CA LEU A 63 3.75 -24.64 -18.34
C LEU A 63 4.32 -24.35 -19.74
N PHE A 64 5.64 -24.32 -19.89
CA PHE A 64 6.33 -24.02 -21.16
C PHE A 64 6.94 -25.27 -21.84
N LYS A 65 6.42 -26.47 -21.54
CA LYS A 65 6.89 -27.81 -22.00
C LYS A 65 7.28 -27.94 -23.48
N SER A 66 6.84 -27.04 -24.37
CA SER A 66 7.06 -27.14 -25.83
C SER A 66 7.93 -26.04 -26.44
N GLN A 67 8.51 -25.15 -25.63
CA GLN A 67 9.45 -24.14 -26.13
C GLN A 67 10.85 -24.40 -25.59
N TYR A 68 11.84 -23.84 -26.28
CA TYR A 68 13.28 -23.74 -25.94
C TYR A 68 13.63 -23.28 -24.51
N LEU A 69 12.63 -23.14 -23.64
CA LEU A 69 12.66 -22.73 -22.24
C LEU A 69 12.79 -23.90 -21.25
N GLY A 70 12.63 -25.15 -21.70
CA GLY A 70 12.73 -26.36 -20.86
C GLY A 70 14.09 -27.08 -20.88
N SER A 71 15.17 -26.39 -21.29
CA SER A 71 16.54 -26.92 -21.35
C SER A 71 17.37 -26.37 -20.16
N PRO A 72 18.42 -27.04 -19.66
CA PRO A 72 19.08 -26.71 -18.39
C PRO A 72 19.56 -25.26 -18.31
N TRP A 73 18.72 -24.45 -17.67
CA TRP A 73 18.90 -23.26 -16.83
C TRP A 73 19.77 -22.08 -17.28
N PHE A 74 20.73 -22.19 -18.21
CA PHE A 74 21.62 -21.07 -18.50
C PHE A 74 22.08 -20.88 -19.96
N ASN A 75 21.95 -21.87 -20.84
CA ASN A 75 22.54 -21.76 -22.19
C ASN A 75 21.67 -21.00 -23.22
N PHE A 76 20.44 -20.60 -22.88
CA PHE A 76 19.51 -19.95 -23.82
C PHE A 76 18.63 -18.86 -23.20
N ILE A 77 19.13 -18.08 -22.23
CA ILE A 77 18.43 -16.85 -21.82
C ILE A 77 18.55 -15.84 -22.97
N THR A 78 17.62 -15.91 -23.93
CA THR A 78 17.49 -14.85 -24.93
C THR A 78 17.01 -13.58 -24.23
N PRO A 79 17.37 -12.39 -24.73
CA PRO A 79 16.92 -11.12 -24.15
C PRO A 79 15.39 -11.05 -23.98
N ALA A 80 14.63 -11.66 -24.90
CA ALA A 80 13.17 -11.70 -24.83
C ALA A 80 12.63 -12.52 -23.64
N VAL A 81 13.27 -13.65 -23.31
CA VAL A 81 12.91 -14.50 -22.17
C VAL A 81 13.23 -13.79 -20.85
N PHE A 82 14.41 -13.15 -20.79
CA PHE A 82 14.78 -12.34 -19.63
C PHE A 82 13.76 -11.23 -19.37
N CYS A 83 13.36 -10.48 -20.40
CA CYS A 83 12.37 -9.42 -20.27
C CYS A 83 10.99 -9.96 -19.87
N LEU A 84 10.58 -11.13 -20.35
CA LEU A 84 9.35 -11.79 -19.91
C LEU A 84 9.38 -12.10 -18.41
N PHE A 85 10.44 -12.71 -17.91
CA PHE A 85 10.56 -13.02 -16.47
C PHE A 85 10.69 -11.76 -15.61
N LEU A 86 11.41 -10.75 -16.09
CA LEU A 86 11.45 -9.44 -15.44
C LEU A 86 10.06 -8.82 -15.34
N SER A 87 9.26 -8.89 -16.43
CA SER A 87 7.90 -8.38 -16.43
C SER A 87 6.99 -9.12 -15.45
N LEU A 88 7.16 -10.44 -15.25
CA LEU A 88 6.45 -11.18 -14.21
C LEU A 88 6.78 -10.66 -12.81
N GLY A 89 8.06 -10.38 -12.55
CA GLY A 89 8.49 -9.81 -11.27
C GLY A 89 7.86 -8.45 -11.02
N MET A 90 7.85 -7.58 -12.03
CA MET A 90 7.23 -6.26 -11.94
C MET A 90 5.71 -6.35 -11.74
N ILE A 91 5.02 -7.22 -12.49
CA ILE A 91 3.59 -7.49 -12.29
C ILE A 91 3.34 -7.93 -10.85
N SER A 92 4.09 -8.91 -10.34
CA SER A 92 3.92 -9.41 -8.97
C SER A 92 4.06 -8.30 -7.94
N VAL A 93 5.09 -7.45 -8.04
CA VAL A 93 5.32 -6.33 -7.11
C VAL A 93 4.19 -5.30 -7.17
N PHE A 94 3.89 -4.77 -8.36
CA PHE A 94 2.90 -3.69 -8.49
C PHE A 94 1.48 -4.16 -8.20
N MET A 95 1.15 -5.40 -8.55
CA MET A 95 -0.17 -5.95 -8.27
C MET A 95 -0.36 -6.36 -6.82
N PHE A 96 0.72 -6.73 -6.12
CA PHE A 96 0.62 -7.11 -4.72
C PHE A 96 0.22 -5.95 -3.81
N ILE A 97 0.61 -4.71 -4.13
CA ILE A 97 0.29 -3.52 -3.31
C ILE A 97 -1.23 -3.32 -3.12
N PRO A 98 -2.05 -3.23 -4.18
CA PRO A 98 -3.50 -3.11 -4.00
C PRO A 98 -4.15 -4.44 -3.58
N LEU A 99 -3.61 -5.59 -4.00
CA LEU A 99 -4.14 -6.90 -3.61
C LEU A 99 -4.01 -7.15 -2.11
N SER A 100 -2.86 -6.82 -1.51
CA SER A 100 -2.63 -6.96 -0.08
C SER A 100 -3.56 -6.06 0.73
N LYS A 101 -3.86 -4.85 0.26
CA LYS A 101 -4.87 -3.98 0.89
C LYS A 101 -6.24 -4.66 0.91
N SER A 102 -6.69 -5.19 -0.23
CA SER A 102 -7.96 -5.92 -0.29
C SER A 102 -8.00 -7.07 0.73
N ILE A 103 -6.97 -7.91 0.73
CA ILE A 103 -6.86 -9.05 1.65
C ILE A 103 -6.83 -8.57 3.12
N ARG A 104 -6.10 -7.49 3.43
CA ARG A 104 -6.02 -6.92 4.78
C ARG A 104 -7.38 -6.42 5.27
N TYR A 105 -8.11 -5.66 4.47
CA TYR A 105 -9.43 -5.16 4.87
C TYR A 105 -10.43 -6.31 5.07
N ASN A 106 -10.30 -7.41 4.31
CA ASN A 106 -11.19 -8.55 4.45
C ASN A 106 -10.83 -9.49 5.62
N LEU A 107 -9.54 -9.83 5.77
CA LEU A 107 -9.10 -10.94 6.62
C LEU A 107 -8.36 -10.54 7.89
N ALA A 108 -7.90 -9.29 8.00
CA ALA A 108 -7.19 -8.90 9.20
C ALA A 108 -8.13 -8.87 10.41
N LYS A 109 -7.56 -9.20 11.56
CA LYS A 109 -8.30 -9.28 12.82
C LYS A 109 -8.78 -7.90 13.27
N VAL A 110 -10.08 -7.81 13.57
CA VAL A 110 -10.66 -6.68 14.29
C VAL A 110 -10.60 -6.96 15.78
N THR A 111 -10.03 -6.03 16.53
CA THR A 111 -10.04 -6.07 17.99
C THR A 111 -11.20 -5.21 18.47
N ARG A 112 -12.19 -5.83 19.08
CA ARG A 112 -13.32 -5.14 19.73
C ARG A 112 -12.98 -4.95 21.19
N LEU A 113 -13.03 -3.71 21.66
CA LEU A 113 -12.79 -3.38 23.06
C LEU A 113 -13.96 -2.52 23.55
N GLU A 114 -14.46 -2.84 24.75
CA GLU A 114 -15.51 -2.05 25.38
C GLU A 114 -15.06 -0.62 25.69
N SER A 115 -13.75 -0.42 25.95
CA SER A 115 -13.18 0.88 26.32
C SER A 115 -11.74 1.02 25.84
N VAL A 116 -11.33 2.25 25.52
CA VAL A 116 -9.93 2.62 25.21
C VAL A 116 -8.99 2.21 26.34
N ASN A 117 -9.49 2.20 27.58
CA ASN A 117 -8.71 1.83 28.75
C ASN A 117 -8.25 0.36 28.73
N ASN A 118 -8.86 -0.50 27.92
CA ASN A 118 -8.52 -1.92 27.82
C ASN A 118 -7.36 -2.20 26.83
N ILE A 119 -6.84 -1.17 26.16
CA ILE A 119 -5.67 -1.30 25.28
C ILE A 119 -4.43 -1.62 26.13
N LYS A 120 -3.76 -2.73 25.81
CA LYS A 120 -2.51 -3.13 26.49
C LYS A 120 -1.30 -2.43 25.86
N PRO A 121 -0.25 -2.12 26.65
CA PRO A 121 1.00 -1.59 26.11
C PRO A 121 1.58 -2.53 25.05
N TYR A 122 2.12 -1.95 23.97
CA TYR A 122 2.79 -2.67 22.87
C TYR A 122 1.91 -3.69 22.11
N GLN A 123 0.60 -3.69 22.34
CA GLN A 123 -0.31 -4.54 21.59
C GLN A 123 -0.45 -4.03 20.16
N SER A 124 -0.04 -4.84 19.18
CA SER A 124 -0.29 -4.56 17.77
C SER A 124 -1.77 -4.80 17.46
N ILE A 125 -2.48 -3.73 17.10
CA ILE A 125 -3.89 -3.77 16.72
C ILE A 125 -3.98 -3.24 15.29
N ASP A 126 -4.42 -4.04 14.33
CA ASP A 126 -4.56 -3.59 12.93
C ASP A 126 -5.85 -2.77 12.73
N PHE A 127 -6.95 -3.26 13.29
CA PHE A 127 -8.28 -2.65 13.26
C PHE A 127 -8.88 -2.69 14.67
N LEU A 128 -9.42 -1.57 15.12
CA LEU A 128 -9.96 -1.37 16.44
C LEU A 128 -11.40 -0.85 16.34
N GLU A 129 -12.33 -1.57 16.95
CA GLU A 129 -13.70 -1.13 17.18
C GLU A 129 -13.87 -0.87 18.68
N LEU A 130 -14.38 0.31 19.03
CA LEU A 130 -14.51 0.80 20.39
C LEU A 130 -15.94 1.26 20.66
N ASP A 131 -16.52 0.79 21.76
CA ASP A 131 -17.86 1.21 22.18
C ASP A 131 -17.82 2.52 23.00
N ASP A 132 -16.87 2.58 23.94
CA ASP A 132 -16.67 3.71 24.84
C ASP A 132 -15.36 4.44 24.55
N TRP A 133 -15.47 5.50 23.74
CA TRP A 133 -14.35 6.39 23.45
C TRP A 133 -14.76 7.84 23.19
N HIS A 134 -13.82 8.74 23.43
CA HIS A 134 -13.92 10.18 23.22
C HIS A 134 -12.56 10.73 22.80
N VAL A 135 -12.57 11.85 22.08
CA VAL A 135 -11.38 12.57 21.65
C VAL A 135 -11.43 13.98 22.23
N ASP A 136 -10.37 14.38 22.93
CA ASP A 136 -10.20 15.78 23.28
C ASP A 136 -9.60 16.55 22.11
N ARG A 137 -10.35 17.54 21.64
CA ARG A 137 -9.99 18.41 20.50
C ARG A 137 -9.49 19.78 20.92
N MET A 138 -9.58 20.11 22.21
CA MET A 138 -9.29 21.46 22.71
C MET A 138 -7.80 21.80 22.66
N ARG A 139 -6.93 20.78 22.72
CA ARG A 139 -5.49 20.94 22.83
C ARG A 139 -4.77 20.20 21.72
N VAL A 140 -5.08 20.55 20.47
CA VAL A 140 -4.42 19.97 19.30
C VAL A 140 -3.17 20.76 18.94
N MET A 141 -2.08 20.07 18.61
CA MET A 141 -0.87 20.71 18.07
C MET A 141 -0.77 20.39 16.57
N PRO A 142 -0.94 21.39 15.68
CA PRO A 142 -0.65 21.19 14.27
C PRO A 142 0.84 21.00 14.05
N PHE A 143 1.19 20.11 13.12
CA PHE A 143 2.53 20.01 12.58
C PHE A 143 2.46 20.02 11.07
N SER A 144 3.03 21.05 10.47
CA SER A 144 3.06 21.22 9.02
C SER A 144 4.43 20.87 8.46
N TYR A 145 4.44 20.15 7.34
CA TYR A 145 5.66 19.80 6.63
C TYR A 145 5.44 19.77 5.12
N PHE A 146 6.53 19.94 4.37
CA PHE A 146 6.53 19.99 2.91
C PHE A 146 7.19 18.74 2.33
N GLU A 147 6.62 18.18 1.27
CA GLU A 147 7.23 17.12 0.48
C GLU A 147 7.08 17.40 -1.01
N PHE A 148 8.03 16.98 -1.84
CA PHE A 148 7.88 17.10 -3.29
C PHE A 148 6.78 16.16 -3.79
N ALA A 149 5.86 16.68 -4.59
CA ALA A 149 4.78 15.88 -5.14
C ALA A 149 5.32 14.90 -6.20
N GLY A 150 4.84 13.66 -6.14
CA GLY A 150 5.20 12.60 -7.09
C GLY A 150 4.17 12.39 -8.20
N GLY A 151 4.50 11.52 -9.16
CA GLY A 151 3.55 10.99 -10.14
C GLY A 151 3.02 12.05 -11.13
N SER A 152 1.70 12.24 -11.17
CA SER A 152 1.05 13.19 -12.09
C SER A 152 1.15 14.66 -11.65
N ARG A 153 1.74 14.93 -10.48
CA ARG A 153 1.85 16.27 -9.87
C ARG A 153 3.28 16.81 -9.84
N ILE A 154 4.11 16.41 -10.81
CA ILE A 154 5.49 16.90 -10.95
C ILE A 154 5.48 18.43 -11.08
N GLY A 155 6.37 19.10 -10.33
CA GLY A 155 6.46 20.56 -10.27
C GLY A 155 5.58 21.19 -9.18
N GLN A 156 4.88 20.38 -8.38
CA GLN A 156 4.14 20.82 -7.20
C GLN A 156 4.84 20.37 -5.91
N VAL A 157 4.50 21.05 -4.81
CA VAL A 157 4.90 20.72 -3.44
C VAL A 157 3.63 20.35 -2.66
N GLU A 158 3.70 19.26 -1.93
CA GLU A 158 2.66 18.81 -1.01
C GLU A 158 2.77 19.59 0.31
N LEU A 159 1.74 20.37 0.61
CA LEU A 159 1.53 20.97 1.93
C LEU A 159 0.82 19.95 2.80
N ASN A 160 1.49 19.46 3.83
CA ASN A 160 0.90 18.47 4.73
C ASN A 160 0.74 19.08 6.12
N THR A 161 -0.47 19.00 6.69
CA THR A 161 -0.72 19.33 8.10
C THR A 161 -1.20 18.09 8.83
N LEU A 162 -0.50 17.76 9.91
CA LEU A 162 -0.82 16.67 10.82
C LEU A 162 -1.45 17.22 12.10
N PHE A 163 -2.53 16.59 12.55
CA PHE A 163 -3.10 16.79 13.87
C PHE A 163 -3.13 15.47 14.61
N VAL A 164 -2.73 15.49 15.88
CA VAL A 164 -2.81 14.32 16.75
C VAL A 164 -3.62 14.67 17.98
N VAL A 165 -4.51 13.76 18.39
CA VAL A 165 -5.39 13.96 19.54
C VAL A 165 -5.48 12.68 20.37
N PRO A 166 -5.57 12.80 21.71
CA PRO A 166 -5.63 11.64 22.58
C PRO A 166 -7.00 10.96 22.49
N LEU A 167 -7.01 9.64 22.63
CA LEU A 167 -8.20 8.84 22.85
C LEU A 167 -8.38 8.56 24.33
N PHE A 168 -9.57 8.87 24.84
CA PHE A 168 -10.00 8.60 26.20
C PHE A 168 -11.28 7.75 26.21
N SER A 169 -11.59 7.14 27.35
CA SER A 169 -12.93 6.63 27.63
C SER A 169 -13.88 7.79 27.94
N LYS A 170 -15.18 7.66 27.64
CA LYS A 170 -16.18 8.68 28.04
C LYS A 170 -16.38 8.70 29.55
N LYS A 171 -16.11 7.59 30.24
CA LYS A 171 -16.23 7.48 31.71
C LYS A 171 -15.12 8.23 32.42
N ASP A 172 -13.92 8.20 31.87
CA ASP A 172 -12.73 8.87 32.41
C ASP A 172 -12.11 9.82 31.38
N PRO A 173 -12.79 10.92 31.01
CA PRO A 173 -12.25 11.88 30.07
C PRO A 173 -11.09 12.67 30.73
N TYR A 174 -10.12 13.10 29.93
CA TYR A 174 -9.02 13.99 30.35
C TYR A 174 -7.98 13.40 31.31
N LEU A 175 -7.75 12.08 31.26
CA LEU A 175 -6.56 11.51 31.87
C LEU A 175 -5.30 12.18 31.31
N THR A 176 -4.33 12.46 32.17
CA THR A 176 -3.04 13.06 31.75
C THR A 176 -2.20 12.10 30.92
N THR A 177 -2.55 10.81 30.88
CA THR A 177 -1.88 9.78 30.08
C THR A 177 -2.85 9.16 29.08
N ALA A 178 -2.56 9.33 27.79
CA ALA A 178 -3.33 8.74 26.71
C ALA A 178 -2.82 7.32 26.39
N LYS A 179 -3.74 6.35 26.25
CA LYS A 179 -3.42 4.97 25.85
C LYS A 179 -3.36 4.74 24.35
N ALA A 180 -3.97 5.65 23.61
CA ALA A 180 -3.98 5.65 22.16
C ALA A 180 -4.21 7.07 21.66
N TRP A 181 -3.84 7.29 20.41
CA TRP A 181 -3.96 8.56 19.74
C TRP A 181 -4.68 8.39 18.41
N MET A 182 -5.34 9.45 17.96
CA MET A 182 -5.90 9.53 16.62
C MET A 182 -5.13 10.59 15.83
N GLY A 183 -4.67 10.20 14.64
CA GLY A 183 -3.99 11.07 13.69
C GLY A 183 -4.92 11.52 12.58
N PHE A 184 -4.81 12.78 12.19
CA PHE A 184 -5.47 13.37 11.04
C PHE A 184 -4.41 13.99 10.14
N LYS A 185 -4.44 13.63 8.85
CA LYS A 185 -3.54 14.18 7.85
C LYS A 185 -4.36 14.95 6.82
N TYR A 186 -3.97 16.19 6.57
CA TYR A 186 -4.50 17.04 5.51
C TYR A 186 -3.38 17.31 4.52
N THR A 187 -3.70 17.25 3.23
CA THR A 187 -2.73 17.45 2.16
C THR A 187 -3.32 18.36 1.10
N ASP A 188 -2.67 19.48 0.83
CA ASP A 188 -2.90 20.32 -0.33
C ASP A 188 -1.64 20.38 -1.21
N TYR A 189 -1.78 20.99 -2.39
CA TYR A 189 -0.73 21.02 -3.40
C TYR A 189 -0.58 22.44 -3.92
N VAL A 190 0.65 22.94 -3.91
CA VAL A 190 1.01 24.26 -4.41
C VAL A 190 2.10 24.16 -5.46
N SER A 191 2.23 25.16 -6.33
CA SER A 191 3.32 25.19 -7.30
C SER A 191 4.65 25.31 -6.58
N LEU A 192 5.68 24.60 -7.06
CA LEU A 192 7.04 24.76 -6.57
C LEU A 192 7.54 26.21 -6.72
N MET A 193 7.10 26.91 -7.77
CA MET A 193 7.47 28.30 -7.98
C MET A 193 6.90 29.23 -6.90
N ASP A 194 5.70 28.94 -6.39
CA ASP A 194 5.06 29.77 -5.36
C ASP A 194 5.76 29.59 -4.01
N VAL A 195 6.21 28.36 -3.71
CA VAL A 195 7.05 28.07 -2.54
C VAL A 195 8.41 28.75 -2.63
N ILE A 196 9.08 28.70 -3.80
CA ILE A 196 10.39 29.35 -4.01
C ILE A 196 10.28 30.88 -3.88
N ARG A 197 9.14 31.46 -4.29
CA ARG A 197 8.86 32.89 -4.15
C ARG A 197 8.54 33.31 -2.71
N GLY A 198 8.46 32.36 -1.78
CA GLY A 198 8.19 32.63 -0.37
C GLY A 198 6.73 33.02 -0.11
N ASN A 199 5.78 32.50 -0.88
CA ASN A 199 4.37 32.77 -0.62
C ASN A 199 3.89 31.99 0.61
N GLU A 200 3.91 32.63 1.77
CA GLU A 200 3.44 32.03 3.03
C GLU A 200 1.91 31.98 3.13
N GLU A 201 1.19 32.79 2.33
CA GLU A 201 -0.29 32.86 2.34
C GLU A 201 -0.92 31.49 2.05
N ASP A 202 -0.36 30.72 1.12
CA ASP A 202 -0.87 29.39 0.77
C ASP A 202 -0.72 28.39 1.93
N ALA A 203 0.38 28.49 2.69
CA ALA A 203 0.65 27.64 3.84
C ALA A 203 -0.26 27.99 5.02
N GLU A 204 -0.44 29.28 5.30
CA GLU A 204 -1.37 29.76 6.32
C GLU A 204 -2.82 29.40 5.97
N GLU A 205 -3.21 29.57 4.70
CA GLU A 205 -4.54 29.22 4.25
C GLU A 205 -4.79 27.72 4.34
N HIS A 206 -3.84 26.89 3.90
CA HIS A 206 -3.90 25.44 4.05
C HIS A 206 -4.09 25.05 5.52
N LEU A 207 -3.30 25.62 6.44
CA LEU A 207 -3.41 25.34 7.87
C LEU A 207 -4.79 25.75 8.41
N ARG A 208 -5.28 26.94 8.04
CA ARG A 208 -6.59 27.45 8.45
C ARG A 208 -7.74 26.56 7.96
N ARG A 209 -7.71 26.15 6.69
CA ARG A 209 -8.70 25.23 6.09
C ARG A 209 -8.64 23.87 6.77
N SER A 210 -7.44 23.34 6.97
CA SER A 210 -7.21 22.05 7.63
C SER A 210 -7.73 22.05 9.06
N TYR A 211 -7.46 23.11 9.82
CA TYR A 211 -7.96 23.27 11.18
C TYR A 211 -9.48 23.43 11.24
N SER A 212 -10.06 24.24 10.33
CA SER A 212 -11.52 24.41 10.25
C SER A 212 -12.23 23.09 9.91
N HIS A 213 -11.71 22.36 8.93
CA HIS A 213 -12.25 21.05 8.56
C HIS A 213 -12.04 20.04 9.69
N PHE A 214 -10.89 20.05 10.35
CA PHE A 214 -10.67 19.27 11.56
C PHE A 214 -11.82 19.56 12.51
N GLN A 215 -11.93 20.77 13.07
CA GLN A 215 -12.93 21.14 14.08
C GLN A 215 -14.38 20.74 13.75
N LYS A 216 -14.77 20.78 12.47
CA LYS A 216 -16.13 20.44 12.02
C LYS A 216 -16.36 18.95 11.76
N ARG A 217 -15.31 18.16 11.63
CA ARG A 217 -15.41 16.73 11.34
C ARG A 217 -16.12 16.01 12.49
N ASP A 218 -17.10 15.20 12.15
CA ASP A 218 -17.71 14.28 13.09
C ASP A 218 -16.76 13.10 13.32
N ILE A 219 -16.16 13.07 14.51
CA ILE A 219 -15.23 12.03 14.90
C ILE A 219 -16.00 10.83 15.48
N GLY A 220 -17.21 11.04 16.03
CA GLY A 220 -18.01 9.99 16.65
C GLY A 220 -18.53 8.94 15.66
N ASP A 221 -18.66 9.32 14.39
CA ASP A 221 -19.24 8.49 13.33
C ASP A 221 -18.24 7.57 12.61
N PHE A 222 -17.00 7.45 13.09
CA PHE A 222 -16.06 6.51 12.50
C PHE A 222 -16.50 5.06 12.74
N ALA A 223 -16.65 4.30 11.65
CA ALA A 223 -17.04 2.90 11.69
C ALA A 223 -16.02 2.03 12.42
N TYR A 224 -14.73 2.37 12.30
CA TYR A 224 -13.64 1.74 13.04
C TYR A 224 -12.38 2.63 13.02
N LEU A 225 -11.42 2.27 13.86
CA LEU A 225 -10.10 2.87 13.91
C LEU A 225 -9.07 1.93 13.27
N GLU A 226 -8.34 2.43 12.29
CA GLU A 226 -7.29 1.69 11.60
C GLU A 226 -5.92 2.11 12.13
N ALA A 227 -5.07 1.15 12.49
CA ALA A 227 -3.70 1.49 12.85
C ALA A 227 -2.92 1.95 11.61
N LEU A 228 -2.19 3.05 11.79
CA LEU A 228 -1.31 3.55 10.75
C LEU A 228 -0.25 2.50 10.37
N PRO A 229 0.01 2.27 9.07
CA PRO A 229 1.08 1.40 8.63
C PRO A 229 2.44 1.95 9.09
N LYS A 230 3.43 1.07 9.22
CA LYS A 230 4.78 1.43 9.65
C LYS A 230 5.50 2.22 8.55
N ASN A 231 5.29 3.54 8.53
CA ASN A 231 5.89 4.46 7.57
C ASN A 231 6.35 5.77 8.26
N LYS A 232 6.96 6.66 7.47
CA LYS A 232 7.44 7.98 7.94
C LYS A 232 6.35 8.79 8.63
N VAL A 233 5.14 8.81 8.06
CA VAL A 233 3.98 9.57 8.59
C VAL A 233 3.56 9.05 9.97
N ARG A 234 3.52 7.72 10.18
CA ARG A 234 3.29 7.15 11.51
C ARG A 234 4.34 7.60 12.51
N GLY A 235 5.62 7.59 12.11
CA GLY A 235 6.72 8.07 12.95
C GLY A 235 6.54 9.52 13.36
N MET A 236 6.09 10.38 12.44
CA MET A 236 5.77 11.79 12.75
C MET A 236 4.63 11.90 13.76
N PHE A 237 3.52 11.16 13.58
CA PHE A 237 2.43 11.17 14.57
C PHE A 237 2.88 10.68 15.95
N GLN A 238 3.71 9.64 16.01
CA GLN A 238 4.26 9.14 17.27
C GLN A 238 5.16 10.17 17.96
N GLN A 239 5.97 10.91 17.19
CA GLN A 239 6.76 12.02 17.71
C GLN A 239 5.88 13.16 18.24
N LEU A 240 4.80 13.51 17.53
CA LEU A 240 3.86 14.54 17.99
C LEU A 240 3.13 14.12 19.27
N ALA A 241 2.71 12.85 19.36
CA ALA A 241 2.12 12.29 20.56
C ALA A 241 3.09 12.29 21.74
N ALA A 242 4.37 11.96 21.50
CA ALA A 242 5.40 11.94 22.54
C ALA A 242 5.81 13.36 23.01
N ALA A 243 5.82 14.33 22.09
CA ALA A 243 6.17 15.74 22.38
C ALA A 243 4.98 16.57 22.89
N HIS A 244 3.80 15.95 23.07
CA HIS A 244 2.60 16.65 23.45
C HIS A 244 2.70 17.24 24.88
N THR A 245 2.60 18.56 25.02
CA THR A 245 2.87 19.25 26.31
C THR A 245 1.80 19.01 27.37
N PHE A 246 0.57 18.68 26.96
CA PHE A 246 -0.55 18.52 27.88
C PHE A 246 -0.88 17.08 28.25
N TYR A 247 -0.47 16.11 27.43
CA TYR A 247 -0.85 14.71 27.55
C TYR A 247 0.38 13.86 27.35
N THR A 248 0.66 12.99 28.30
CA THR A 248 1.74 12.02 28.21
C THR A 248 1.29 10.82 27.39
N SER A 249 2.18 10.28 26.55
CA SER A 249 1.93 9.02 25.86
C SER A 249 2.71 7.91 26.54
N ALA A 250 2.02 6.89 27.05
CA ALA A 250 2.65 5.65 27.52
C ALA A 250 2.58 4.52 26.47
N TYR A 251 2.06 4.80 25.27
CA TYR A 251 1.71 3.81 24.25
C TYR A 251 2.04 4.31 22.84
N ASP A 252 2.38 3.38 21.94
CA ASP A 252 2.78 3.69 20.55
C ASP A 252 1.65 3.64 19.52
N ASN A 253 0.41 3.50 20.00
CA ASN A 253 -0.76 3.25 19.16
C ASN A 253 -1.32 4.57 18.63
N VAL A 254 -1.15 4.79 17.33
CA VAL A 254 -1.77 5.88 16.58
C VAL A 254 -2.71 5.29 15.52
N PHE A 255 -3.96 5.70 15.57
CA PHE A 255 -5.02 5.25 14.67
C PHE A 255 -5.50 6.37 13.74
N ILE A 256 -6.15 5.99 12.65
CA ILE A 256 -6.94 6.87 11.79
C ILE A 256 -8.39 6.38 11.83
N GLY A 257 -9.32 7.31 11.97
CA GLY A 257 -10.74 7.02 11.85
C GLY A 257 -11.14 6.75 10.39
N GLN A 258 -11.89 5.67 10.18
CA GLN A 258 -12.41 5.31 8.86
C GLN A 258 -13.93 5.47 8.84
N GLU A 259 -14.42 6.23 7.87
CA GLU A 259 -15.87 6.47 7.65
C GLU A 259 -16.49 5.38 6.75
N VAL A 260 -15.66 4.65 6.01
CA VAL A 260 -16.10 3.64 5.05
C VAL A 260 -15.88 2.25 5.63
N GLU A 261 -16.90 1.39 5.55
CA GLU A 261 -16.82 0.00 5.96
C GLU A 261 -15.67 -0.77 5.29
N ARG A 262 -15.07 -1.70 6.03
CA ARG A 262 -13.93 -2.50 5.58
C ARG A 262 -14.24 -3.31 4.33
N ASP A 263 -15.45 -3.84 4.23
CA ASP A 263 -15.85 -4.69 3.09
C ASP A 263 -15.93 -3.89 1.79
N VAL A 264 -16.38 -2.64 1.85
CA VAL A 264 -16.41 -1.73 0.70
C VAL A 264 -15.00 -1.42 0.24
N LEU A 265 -14.08 -1.10 1.16
CA LEU A 265 -12.66 -0.86 0.84
C LEU A 265 -11.99 -2.11 0.28
N SER A 266 -12.25 -3.28 0.87
CA SER A 266 -11.76 -4.57 0.38
C SER A 266 -12.16 -4.80 -1.07
N MET A 267 -13.44 -4.62 -1.39
CA MET A 267 -13.98 -4.82 -2.75
C MET A 267 -13.46 -3.76 -3.71
N TYR A 268 -13.30 -2.51 -3.27
CA TYR A 268 -12.69 -1.46 -4.07
C TYR A 268 -11.27 -1.84 -4.50
N TYR A 269 -10.43 -2.24 -3.54
CA TYR A 269 -9.05 -2.62 -3.84
C TYR A 269 -8.95 -3.91 -4.67
N LEU A 270 -9.88 -4.86 -4.49
CA LEU A 270 -9.96 -6.05 -5.34
C LEU A 270 -10.27 -5.68 -6.79
N LYS A 271 -11.32 -4.89 -7.02
CA LYS A 271 -11.71 -4.42 -8.36
C LYS A 271 -10.58 -3.63 -9.01
N PHE A 272 -9.95 -2.73 -8.27
CA PHE A 272 -8.80 -1.96 -8.74
C PHE A 272 -7.61 -2.87 -9.10
N SER A 273 -7.32 -3.89 -8.30
CA SER A 273 -6.28 -4.89 -8.61
C SER A 273 -6.62 -5.67 -9.87
N VAL A 274 -7.83 -6.18 -10.02
CA VAL A 274 -8.25 -6.93 -11.22
C VAL A 274 -8.16 -6.03 -12.47
N PHE A 275 -8.61 -4.78 -12.37
CA PHE A 275 -8.51 -3.80 -13.45
C PHE A 275 -7.04 -3.54 -13.86
N LEU A 276 -6.18 -3.20 -12.89
CA LEU A 276 -4.76 -2.95 -13.17
C LEU A 276 -4.08 -4.17 -13.79
N TYR A 277 -4.39 -5.38 -13.31
CA TYR A 277 -3.81 -6.60 -13.85
C TYR A 277 -4.23 -6.86 -15.30
N LEU A 278 -5.54 -6.84 -15.58
CA LEU A 278 -6.09 -7.23 -16.88
C LEU A 278 -5.92 -6.17 -17.95
N ILE A 279 -6.04 -4.89 -17.58
CA ILE A 279 -6.11 -3.78 -18.55
C ILE A 279 -4.75 -3.08 -18.72
N VAL A 280 -3.91 -3.09 -17.69
CA VAL A 280 -2.63 -2.36 -17.70
C VAL A 280 -1.45 -3.32 -17.74
N ALA A 281 -1.29 -4.14 -16.69
CA ALA A 281 -0.08 -4.90 -16.46
C ALA A 281 0.13 -6.02 -17.51
N LEU A 282 -0.89 -6.84 -17.75
CA LEU A 282 -0.83 -7.91 -18.75
C LEU A 282 -0.62 -7.36 -20.18
N PRO A 283 -1.42 -6.41 -20.69
CA PRO A 283 -1.25 -5.91 -22.06
C PRO A 283 0.13 -5.28 -22.28
N ILE A 284 0.63 -4.48 -21.34
CA ILE A 284 1.95 -3.83 -21.46
C ILE A 284 3.06 -4.89 -21.51
N ALA A 285 3.04 -5.88 -20.60
CA ALA A 285 4.04 -6.94 -20.58
C ALA A 285 4.07 -7.76 -21.89
N LEU A 286 2.90 -8.05 -22.44
CA LEU A 286 2.77 -8.81 -23.67
C LEU A 286 3.17 -8.02 -24.92
N ILE A 287 2.83 -6.73 -25.00
CA ILE A 287 3.26 -5.85 -26.08
C ILE A 287 4.79 -5.70 -26.04
N ALA A 288 5.37 -5.45 -24.86
CA ALA A 288 6.81 -5.33 -24.70
C ALA A 288 7.54 -6.61 -25.12
N SER A 289 7.05 -7.78 -24.68
CA SER A 289 7.59 -9.07 -25.09
C SER A 289 7.46 -9.30 -26.60
N GLY A 290 6.30 -8.98 -27.19
CA GLY A 290 6.06 -9.11 -28.62
C GLY A 290 7.00 -8.25 -29.47
N ILE A 291 7.23 -7.00 -29.06
CA ILE A 291 8.16 -6.08 -29.73
C ILE A 291 9.59 -6.63 -29.65
N LEU A 292 10.02 -7.11 -28.48
CA LEU A 292 11.37 -7.66 -28.29
C LEU A 292 11.62 -8.93 -29.11
N LEU A 293 10.63 -9.83 -29.18
CA LEU A 293 10.70 -11.01 -30.04
C LEU A 293 10.78 -10.63 -31.53
N TRP A 294 10.05 -9.60 -31.94
CA TRP A 294 10.10 -9.08 -33.31
C TRP A 294 11.47 -8.48 -33.65
N ILE A 295 12.05 -7.68 -32.75
CA ILE A 295 13.40 -7.11 -32.92
C ILE A 295 14.44 -8.22 -32.99
N HIS A 296 14.37 -9.21 -32.08
CA HIS A 296 15.33 -10.32 -32.04
C HIS A 296 15.32 -11.10 -33.36
N LYS A 297 14.14 -11.45 -33.87
CA LYS A 297 14.00 -12.19 -35.13
C LYS A 297 14.51 -11.40 -36.35
N ARG A 298 14.41 -10.07 -36.34
CA ARG A 298 14.91 -9.21 -37.42
C ARG A 298 16.45 -9.12 -37.44
N ASN A 299 17.08 -9.29 -36.28
CA ASN A 299 18.53 -9.20 -36.11
C ASN A 299 19.24 -10.57 -36.18
N GLU A 300 18.51 -11.67 -36.37
CA GLU A 300 19.14 -12.96 -36.69
C GLU A 300 19.76 -12.89 -38.10
N PRO A 301 21.08 -13.10 -38.25
CA PRO A 301 21.71 -13.12 -39.56
C PRO A 301 21.13 -14.26 -40.40
N LEU A 302 20.88 -13.98 -41.68
CA LEU A 302 20.51 -14.97 -42.71
C LEU A 302 21.69 -15.91 -42.99
N THR A 303 22.07 -16.76 -42.03
CA THR A 303 23.12 -17.78 -42.18
C THR A 303 22.56 -19.19 -42.01
N LYS A 304 21.38 -19.43 -42.57
CA LYS A 304 20.87 -20.77 -42.87
C LYS A 304 20.04 -20.74 -44.16
N LEU A 305 20.75 -20.71 -45.29
CA LEU A 305 20.29 -21.20 -46.59
C LEU A 305 21.36 -22.14 -47.11
#